data_AF-A0A819MEU8-F1
#
_entry.id   AF-A0A819MEU8-F1
#
_cell.length_a   1.000
_cell.length_b   1.000
_cell.length_c   1.000
_cell.angle_alpha   90.00
_cell.angle_beta   90.00
_cell.angle_gamma   90.00
#
_symmetry.space_group_name_H-M   'P 1'
#
loop_
_entity.id
_entity.type
_entity.pdbx_description
1 polymer ?
#
loop_
_entity_poly.entity_id
_entity_poly.type
_entity_poly.pdbx_seq_one_letter_code
_entity_poly.pdbx_strand_id
1 'polypeptide(L)'
;GLPVDLWACGVILYTLLSGLPPFWHRKQHLMFRMIMEGQYTMTGLEWEDVSETAKDLIRHLLVIDPVERYTAAQALQHPFFISERTRRKDFMPKRTLKAHIILVWSIYRLRTLHYRPQPIRGKDLLENPYRFKSYRKMIDSTAFLLYGHWIKKDEHRNQNRATLFQTEEKCFLIRHEQRSRDRQGSQ
;
A
#
# COMPACT_ATOMS: atom_id res chain seq x y z
N GLY A 1 45.19 -23.00 4.26
CA GLY A 1 45.46 -21.86 3.36
C GLY A 1 46.84 -21.36 3.64
N LEU A 2 47.52 -20.79 2.64
CA LEU A 2 48.84 -20.20 2.88
C LEU A 2 48.67 -18.93 3.71
N PRO A 3 49.58 -18.60 4.65
CA PRO A 3 49.47 -17.39 5.47
C PRO A 3 49.28 -16.11 4.64
N VAL A 4 49.90 -16.05 3.45
CA VAL A 4 49.77 -14.93 2.50
C VAL A 4 48.33 -14.72 2.01
N ASP A 5 47.57 -15.81 1.81
CA ASP A 5 46.17 -15.72 1.39
C ASP A 5 45.32 -15.07 2.48
N LEU A 6 45.61 -15.39 3.75
CA LEU A 6 44.88 -14.85 4.89
C LEU A 6 45.15 -13.36 5.09
N TRP A 7 46.37 -12.91 4.79
CA TRP A 7 46.68 -11.49 4.73
C TRP A 7 45.89 -10.79 3.63
N ALA A 8 45.87 -11.35 2.41
CA ALA A 8 45.10 -10.80 1.31
C ALA A 8 43.59 -10.75 1.63
N CYS A 9 43.05 -11.80 2.24
CA CYS A 9 41.68 -11.83 2.75
C CYS A 9 41.41 -10.72 3.78
N GLY A 10 42.35 -10.47 4.69
CA GLY A 10 42.25 -9.37 5.67
C GLY A 10 42.19 -8.00 4.99
N VAL A 11 43.03 -7.77 3.96
CA VAL A 11 43.01 -6.53 3.17
C VAL A 11 41.69 -6.35 2.43
N ILE A 12 41.18 -7.42 1.81
CA ILE A 12 39.88 -7.40 1.13
C ILE A 12 38.76 -7.10 2.13
N LEU A 13 38.75 -7.78 3.28
CA LEU A 13 37.74 -7.58 4.31
C LEU A 13 37.74 -6.14 4.84
N TYR A 14 38.92 -5.57 5.12
CA TYR A 14 39.05 -4.17 5.51
C TYR A 14 38.43 -3.23 4.46
N THR A 15 38.74 -3.49 3.18
CA THR A 15 38.25 -2.67 2.06
C THR A 15 36.75 -2.80 1.87
N LEU A 16 36.18 -3.99 2.06
CA LEU A 16 34.73 -4.21 1.97
C LEU A 16 33.94 -3.47 3.06
N LEU A 17 34.52 -3.32 4.25
CA LEU A 17 33.84 -2.66 5.37
C LEU A 17 33.99 -1.14 5.35
N SER A 18 35.17 -0.63 5.01
CA SER A 18 35.47 0.81 5.03
C SER A 18 35.41 1.51 3.68
N GLY A 19 35.36 0.76 2.57
CA GLY A 19 35.46 1.31 1.22
C GLY A 19 36.86 1.83 0.84
N LEU A 20 37.85 1.73 1.74
CA LEU A 20 39.20 2.24 1.56
C LEU A 20 40.24 1.13 1.81
N PRO A 21 41.39 1.13 1.12
CA PRO A 21 42.45 0.17 1.39
C PRO A 21 43.15 0.48 2.74
N PRO A 22 43.56 -0.55 3.51
CA PRO A 22 44.21 -0.35 4.83
C PRO A 22 45.58 0.31 4.75
N PHE A 23 46.30 0.10 3.65
CA PHE A 23 47.63 0.68 3.41
C PHE A 23 47.56 1.55 2.16
N TRP A 24 47.60 2.87 2.35
CA TRP A 24 47.59 3.82 1.24
C TRP A 24 48.53 4.97 1.50
N HIS A 25 49.38 5.24 0.51
CA HIS A 25 50.22 6.43 0.52
C HIS A 25 50.59 6.83 -0.92
N ARG A 26 50.69 8.14 -1.19
CA ARG A 26 51.03 8.65 -2.53
C ARG A 26 52.42 8.19 -3.02
N LYS A 27 53.36 8.06 -2.09
CA LYS A 27 54.72 7.54 -2.33
C LYS A 27 54.76 6.03 -2.01
N GLN A 28 55.11 5.20 -2.98
CA GLN A 28 55.13 3.73 -2.85
C GLN A 28 56.03 3.22 -1.72
N HIS A 29 57.21 3.80 -1.52
CA HIS A 29 58.12 3.36 -0.44
C HIS A 29 57.53 3.53 0.96
N LEU A 30 56.71 4.55 1.18
CA LEU A 30 56.01 4.74 2.45
C LEU A 30 54.85 3.75 2.59
N MET A 31 54.14 3.45 1.50
CA MET A 31 53.11 2.40 1.52
C MET A 31 53.70 1.02 1.87
N PHE A 32 54.83 0.65 1.27
CA PHE A 32 55.53 -0.60 1.62
C PHE A 32 56.01 -0.60 3.07
N ARG A 33 56.47 0.53 3.58
CA ARG A 33 56.84 0.67 4.98
C ARG A 33 55.65 0.44 5.90
N MET A 34 54.48 1.00 5.60
CA MET A 34 53.25 0.76 6.37
C MET A 34 52.84 -0.71 6.36
N ILE A 35 53.01 -1.41 5.23
CA ILE A 35 52.75 -2.86 5.13
C ILE A 35 53.72 -3.65 6.03
N MET A 36 55.03 -3.32 5.97
CA MET A 36 56.04 -4.00 6.79
C MET A 36 55.88 -3.73 8.29
N GLU A 37 55.46 -2.52 8.65
CA GLU A 37 55.20 -2.12 10.04
C GLU A 37 53.79 -2.53 10.52
N GLY A 38 52.94 -3.08 9.66
CA GLY A 38 51.55 -3.44 9.97
C GLY A 38 50.70 -2.25 10.43
N GLN A 39 51.03 -1.03 9.99
CA GLN A 39 50.39 0.20 10.44
C GLN A 39 49.12 0.48 9.64
N TYR A 40 47.97 0.22 10.25
CA TYR A 40 46.64 0.59 9.73
C TYR A 40 45.76 1.09 10.87
N THR A 41 44.81 1.96 10.56
CA THR A 41 43.88 2.52 11.55
C THR A 41 42.45 2.12 11.24
N MET A 42 41.68 1.80 12.27
CA MET A 42 40.24 1.54 12.19
C MET A 42 39.47 2.61 12.98
N THR A 43 39.85 3.86 12.77
CA THR A 43 39.30 5.04 13.45
C THR A 43 38.62 5.94 12.43
N GLY A 44 37.48 6.54 12.81
CA GLY A 44 36.71 7.44 11.96
C GLY A 44 35.26 6.97 11.72
N LEU A 45 34.49 7.82 11.02
CA LEU A 45 33.07 7.63 10.72
C LEU A 45 32.78 6.30 10.01
N GLU A 46 33.67 5.89 9.09
CA GLU A 46 33.56 4.62 8.34
C GLU A 46 33.45 3.38 9.27
N TRP A 47 34.02 3.49 10.48
CA TRP A 47 34.15 2.39 11.43
C TRP A 47 33.18 2.49 12.61
N GLU A 48 32.35 3.54 12.70
CA GLU A 48 31.38 3.70 13.80
C GLU A 48 30.27 2.64 13.74
N ASP A 49 29.77 2.34 12.53
CA ASP A 49 28.69 1.36 12.31
C ASP A 49 29.19 -0.09 12.17
N VAL A 50 30.50 -0.30 12.11
CA VAL A 50 31.10 -1.62 11.93
C VAL A 50 31.23 -2.33 13.29
N SER A 51 30.74 -3.57 13.35
CA SER A 51 30.78 -4.38 14.57
C SER A 51 32.21 -4.62 15.06
N GLU A 52 32.39 -4.62 16.39
CA GLU A 52 33.71 -4.87 16.99
C GLU A 52 34.24 -6.28 16.65
N THR A 53 33.35 -7.26 16.48
CA THR A 53 33.72 -8.61 16.05
C THR A 53 34.32 -8.65 14.63
N ALA A 54 33.92 -7.74 13.74
CA ALA A 54 34.50 -7.64 12.41
C ALA A 54 35.91 -7.00 12.48
N LYS A 55 36.06 -5.94 13.29
CA LYS A 55 37.36 -5.29 13.52
C LYS A 55 38.36 -6.27 14.14
N ASP A 56 37.91 -7.05 15.12
CA ASP A 56 38.73 -8.06 15.78
C ASP A 56 39.22 -9.14 14.81
N LEU A 57 38.36 -9.62 13.91
CA LEU A 57 38.77 -10.56 12.87
C LEU A 57 39.87 -9.97 11.97
N ILE A 58 39.75 -8.70 11.56
CA ILE A 58 40.78 -8.06 10.72
C ILE A 58 42.10 -7.95 11.48
N ARG A 59 42.08 -7.64 12.79
CA ARG A 59 43.30 -7.57 13.61
C ARG A 59 44.07 -8.89 13.63
N HIS A 60 43.36 -10.01 13.68
CA HIS A 60 43.96 -11.35 13.65
C HIS A 60 44.41 -11.82 12.25
N LEU A 61 43.88 -11.21 11.18
CA LEU A 61 44.29 -11.50 9.80
C LEU A 61 45.47 -10.63 9.33
N LEU A 62 45.51 -9.36 9.75
CA LEU A 62 46.56 -8.40 9.43
C LEU A 62 47.68 -8.36 10.48
N VAL A 63 48.15 -9.56 10.89
CA VAL A 63 49.32 -9.73 11.76
C VAL A 63 50.56 -9.92 10.91
N ILE A 64 51.64 -9.19 11.21
CA ILE A 64 52.91 -9.21 10.45
C ILE A 64 53.54 -10.61 10.50
N ASP A 65 53.64 -11.17 11.71
CA ASP A 65 54.15 -12.51 11.91
C ASP A 65 53.17 -13.55 11.34
N PRO A 66 53.56 -14.36 10.33
CA PRO A 66 52.70 -15.38 9.76
C PRO A 66 52.38 -16.53 10.73
N VAL A 67 53.16 -16.74 11.80
CA VAL A 67 52.93 -17.81 12.79
C VAL A 67 51.78 -17.44 13.72
N GLU A 68 51.73 -16.19 14.17
CA GLU A 68 50.66 -15.63 15.02
C GLU A 68 49.37 -15.34 14.24
N ARG A 69 49.45 -15.27 12.90
CA ARG A 69 48.29 -14.99 12.04
C ARG A 69 47.30 -16.15 12.05
N TYR A 70 46.02 -15.82 12.10
CA TYR A 70 44.96 -16.84 12.06
C TYR A 70 45.01 -17.65 10.78
N THR A 71 44.89 -18.97 10.96
CA THR A 71 44.64 -19.90 9.86
C THR A 71 43.20 -19.78 9.37
N ALA A 72 42.92 -20.24 8.15
CA ALA A 72 41.56 -20.23 7.60
C ALA A 72 40.53 -20.96 8.48
N ALA A 73 40.94 -22.06 9.14
CA ALA A 73 40.06 -22.80 10.04
C ALA A 73 39.72 -21.97 11.30
N GLN A 74 40.70 -21.31 11.89
CA GLN A 74 40.51 -20.43 13.05
C GLN A 74 39.66 -19.20 12.68
N ALA A 75 39.95 -18.57 11.53
CA ALA A 75 39.19 -17.42 11.04
C ALA A 75 37.71 -17.76 10.81
N LEU A 76 37.38 -18.95 10.28
CA LEU A 76 35.99 -19.39 10.09
C LEU A 76 35.25 -19.69 11.40
N GLN A 77 35.98 -19.99 12.48
CA GLN A 77 35.42 -20.19 13.82
C GLN A 77 35.28 -18.88 14.60
N HIS A 78 35.68 -17.74 14.02
CA HIS A 78 35.59 -16.45 14.68
C HIS A 78 34.13 -16.03 14.94
N PRO A 79 33.82 -15.36 16.07
CA PRO A 79 32.47 -14.88 16.40
C PRO A 79 31.78 -14.06 15.31
N PHE A 80 32.56 -13.38 14.46
CA PHE A 80 32.06 -12.66 13.29
C PHE A 80 31.20 -13.55 12.38
N PHE A 81 31.66 -14.76 12.03
CA PHE A 81 30.89 -15.66 11.15
C PHE A 81 29.79 -16.44 11.90
N ILE A 82 29.98 -16.67 13.21
CA ILE A 82 29.00 -17.39 14.04
C ILE A 82 27.74 -16.54 14.26
N SER A 83 27.91 -15.25 14.56
CA SER A 83 26.81 -14.30 14.78
C SER A 83 26.01 -14.01 13.50
N GLU A 84 26.67 -13.93 12.34
CA GLU A 84 25.99 -13.72 11.06
C GLU A 84 25.24 -14.95 10.56
N ARG A 85 25.69 -16.17 10.89
CA ARG A 85 24.93 -17.40 10.59
C ARG A 85 23.55 -17.41 11.24
N THR A 86 23.39 -16.80 12.40
CA THR A 86 22.11 -16.69 13.11
C THR A 86 21.25 -15.53 12.62
N ARG A 87 21.84 -14.52 11.98
CA ARG A 87 21.16 -13.32 11.47
C ARG A 87 20.68 -13.40 10.03
N ARG A 88 20.83 -14.54 9.36
CA ARG A 88 20.08 -14.80 8.12
C ARG A 88 18.59 -14.79 8.46
N LYS A 89 17.96 -13.63 8.28
CA LYS A 89 16.52 -13.58 8.05
C LYS A 89 16.30 -14.37 6.78
N ASP A 90 15.86 -15.62 6.92
CA ASP A 90 15.46 -16.42 5.77
C ASP A 90 14.52 -15.57 4.94
N PHE A 91 15.00 -15.11 3.79
CA PHE A 91 14.15 -14.45 2.82
C PHE A 91 13.17 -15.52 2.36
N MET A 92 11.99 -15.54 2.97
CA MET A 92 10.92 -16.48 2.66
C MET A 92 10.00 -15.83 1.63
N PRO A 93 10.27 -15.97 0.31
CA PRO A 93 9.53 -15.27 -0.73
C PRO A 93 8.03 -15.55 -0.68
N LYS A 94 7.65 -16.77 -0.27
CA LYS A 94 6.23 -17.15 -0.13
C LYS A 94 5.53 -16.38 0.99
N ARG A 95 6.22 -16.08 2.10
CA ARG A 95 5.63 -15.34 3.23
C ARG A 95 5.52 -13.85 2.93
N THR A 96 6.57 -13.25 2.37
CA THR A 96 6.57 -11.83 1.98
C THR A 96 5.50 -11.56 0.91
N LEU A 97 5.41 -12.40 -0.11
CA LEU A 97 4.38 -12.28 -1.15
C LEU A 97 2.96 -12.39 -0.56
N LYS A 98 2.71 -13.40 0.29
CA LYS A 98 1.39 -13.56 0.95
C LYS A 98 1.03 -12.34 1.79
N ALA A 99 1.98 -11.80 2.57
CA ALA A 99 1.76 -10.61 3.38
C ALA A 99 1.42 -9.39 2.51
N HIS A 100 2.12 -9.19 1.39
CA HIS A 100 1.82 -8.11 0.44
C HIS A 100 0.45 -8.29 -0.21
N ILE A 101 0.08 -9.50 -0.62
CA ILE A 101 -1.27 -9.78 -1.16
C ILE A 101 -2.34 -9.42 -0.13
N ILE A 102 -2.19 -9.88 1.12
CA ILE A 102 -3.13 -9.57 2.21
C ILE A 102 -3.20 -8.06 2.48
N LEU A 103 -2.07 -7.35 2.43
CA LEU A 103 -2.00 -5.91 2.60
C LEU A 103 -2.78 -5.18 1.49
N VAL A 104 -2.55 -5.54 0.22
CA VAL A 104 -3.27 -4.95 -0.91
C VAL A 104 -4.77 -5.22 -0.79
N TRP A 105 -5.15 -6.46 -0.46
CA TRP A 105 -6.55 -6.85 -0.28
C TRP A 105 -7.22 -6.12 0.88
N SER A 106 -6.52 -5.93 2.00
CA SER A 106 -7.05 -5.22 3.17
C SER A 106 -7.21 -3.72 2.89
N ILE A 107 -6.26 -3.10 2.18
CA ILE A 107 -6.38 -1.71 1.72
C ILE A 107 -7.56 -1.55 0.75
N TYR A 108 -7.67 -2.45 -0.23
CA TYR A 108 -8.79 -2.45 -1.17
C TYR A 108 -10.13 -2.64 -0.44
N ARG A 109 -10.20 -3.59 0.50
CA ARG A 109 -11.38 -3.83 1.34
C ARG A 109 -11.73 -2.61 2.17
N LEU A 110 -10.76 -1.95 2.79
CA LEU A 110 -10.98 -0.74 3.60
C LEU A 110 -11.49 0.42 2.76
N ARG A 111 -10.90 0.65 1.58
CA ARG A 111 -11.41 1.64 0.62
C ARG A 111 -12.83 1.31 0.19
N THR A 112 -13.10 0.04 -0.17
CA THR A 112 -14.44 -0.40 -0.56
C THR A 112 -15.46 -0.21 0.55
N LEU A 113 -15.07 -0.46 1.81
CA LEU A 113 -15.92 -0.24 2.98
C LEU A 113 -16.27 1.23 3.18
N HIS A 114 -15.32 2.14 2.93
CA HIS A 114 -15.58 3.59 2.98
C HIS A 114 -16.60 4.04 1.92
N TYR A 115 -16.68 3.36 0.78
CA TYR A 115 -17.65 3.65 -0.29
C TYR A 115 -18.94 2.80 -0.20
N ARG A 116 -19.10 1.94 0.81
CA ARG A 116 -20.34 1.16 0.95
C ARG A 116 -21.46 2.04 1.53
N PRO A 117 -22.64 2.11 0.91
CA PRO A 117 -23.79 2.78 1.51
C PRO A 117 -24.11 2.08 2.84
N GLN A 118 -24.36 2.87 3.89
CA GLN A 118 -24.68 2.34 5.22
C GLN A 118 -25.86 1.35 5.13
N PRO A 119 -25.83 0.23 5.87
CA PRO A 119 -26.93 -0.72 5.89
C PRO A 119 -28.18 -0.02 6.42
N ILE A 120 -29.22 0.06 5.58
CA ILE A 120 -30.49 0.69 5.92
C ILE A 120 -31.18 -0.20 6.95
N ARG A 121 -31.45 0.34 8.15
CA ARG A 121 -32.24 -0.38 9.15
C ARG A 121 -33.69 -0.46 8.67
N GLY A 122 -34.30 -1.64 8.77
CA GLY A 122 -35.68 -1.85 8.29
C GLY A 122 -36.72 -0.95 8.98
N LYS A 123 -36.49 -0.58 10.25
CA LYS A 123 -37.37 0.34 10.99
C LYS A 123 -37.37 1.75 10.36
N ASP A 124 -36.19 2.25 9.98
CA ASP A 124 -36.02 3.56 9.35
C ASP A 124 -36.67 3.64 7.96
N LEU A 125 -36.77 2.49 7.27
CA LEU A 125 -37.46 2.38 5.98
C LEU A 125 -38.98 2.48 6.12
N LEU A 126 -39.54 1.89 7.18
CA LEU A 126 -40.98 1.91 7.44
C LEU A 126 -41.46 3.30 7.88
N GLU A 127 -40.63 4.04 8.62
CA GLU A 127 -40.97 5.38 9.09
C GLU A 127 -41.00 6.41 7.94
N ASN A 128 -40.02 6.35 7.01
CA ASN A 128 -39.96 7.26 5.86
C ASN A 128 -39.35 6.59 4.62
N PRO A 129 -40.14 5.85 3.81
CA PRO A 129 -39.64 5.06 2.68
C PRO A 129 -39.04 5.93 1.55
N TYR A 130 -39.48 7.18 1.43
CA TYR A 130 -38.97 8.13 0.45
C TYR A 130 -37.60 8.73 0.82
N ARG A 131 -37.09 8.53 2.04
CA ARG A 131 -35.79 9.07 2.48
C ARG A 131 -34.62 8.50 1.66
N PHE A 132 -34.70 7.23 1.29
CA PHE A 132 -33.64 6.52 0.59
C PHE A 132 -33.83 6.56 -0.93
N LYS A 133 -32.82 7.07 -1.66
CA LYS A 133 -32.87 7.25 -3.13
C LYS A 133 -33.14 5.93 -3.88
N SER A 134 -32.65 4.81 -3.37
CA SER A 134 -32.88 3.47 -3.95
C SER A 134 -34.34 3.05 -3.86
N TYR A 135 -34.96 3.18 -2.70
CA TYR A 135 -36.35 2.82 -2.46
C TYR A 135 -37.31 3.78 -3.14
N ARG A 136 -37.04 5.09 -3.12
CA ARG A 136 -37.80 6.09 -3.89
C ARG A 136 -37.89 5.72 -5.37
N LYS A 137 -36.76 5.40 -6.00
CA LYS A 137 -36.74 4.99 -7.41
C LYS A 137 -37.56 3.73 -7.68
N MET A 138 -37.52 2.76 -6.77
CA MET A 138 -38.28 1.51 -6.88
C MET A 138 -39.79 1.77 -6.74
N ILE A 139 -40.20 2.55 -5.75
CA ILE A 139 -41.59 2.95 -5.51
C ILE A 139 -42.11 3.76 -6.70
N ASP A 140 -41.35 4.74 -7.18
CA ASP A 140 -41.72 5.52 -8.36
C ASP A 140 -41.88 4.60 -9.58
N SER A 141 -40.93 3.69 -9.81
CA SER A 141 -40.98 2.78 -10.96
C SER A 141 -42.19 1.86 -10.92
N THR A 142 -42.55 1.31 -9.76
CA THR A 142 -43.75 0.46 -9.63
C THR A 142 -45.03 1.27 -9.77
N ALA A 143 -45.08 2.49 -9.22
CA ALA A 143 -46.21 3.41 -9.41
C ALA A 143 -46.40 3.76 -10.90
N PHE A 144 -45.30 4.01 -11.64
CA PHE A 144 -45.36 4.24 -13.09
C PHE A 144 -45.83 3.02 -13.87
N LEU A 145 -45.46 1.79 -13.48
CA LEU A 145 -45.95 0.58 -14.14
C LEU A 145 -47.45 0.38 -13.94
N LEU A 146 -47.94 0.61 -12.71
CA LEU A 146 -49.34 0.38 -12.37
C LEU A 146 -50.26 1.48 -12.89
N TYR A 147 -49.88 2.74 -12.69
CA TYR A 147 -50.71 3.91 -13.02
C TYR A 147 -50.30 4.64 -14.29
N GLY A 148 -49.25 4.18 -14.99
CA GLY A 148 -48.72 4.85 -16.19
C GLY A 148 -49.72 5.01 -17.33
N HIS A 149 -50.71 4.14 -17.41
CA HIS A 149 -51.78 4.20 -18.40
C HIS A 149 -52.80 5.33 -18.14
N TRP A 150 -52.88 5.85 -16.91
CA TRP A 150 -53.73 7.00 -16.55
C TRP A 150 -53.05 8.35 -16.81
N ILE A 151 -51.79 8.34 -17.23
CA ILE A 151 -51.02 9.55 -17.52
C ILE A 151 -51.36 10.01 -18.95
N LYS A 152 -51.99 11.18 -19.09
CA LYS A 152 -52.22 11.80 -20.40
C LYS A 152 -50.89 12.14 -21.06
N LYS A 153 -50.72 11.72 -22.31
CA LYS A 153 -49.65 12.21 -23.19
C LYS A 153 -50.16 13.49 -23.84
N ASP A 154 -49.65 14.65 -23.43
CA ASP A 154 -49.92 15.89 -24.16
C ASP A 154 -49.28 15.82 -25.55
N GLU A 155 -49.88 16.53 -26.51
CA GLU A 155 -49.52 16.56 -27.95
C GLU A 155 -48.03 16.84 -28.20
N HIS A 156 -47.42 17.64 -27.31
CA HIS A 156 -45.98 17.75 -27.20
C HIS A 156 -45.48 16.70 -26.22
N ARG A 157 -44.80 15.68 -26.76
CA ARG A 157 -44.30 14.42 -26.19
C ARG A 157 -43.40 14.53 -24.93
N ASN A 158 -43.64 15.47 -24.02
CA ASN A 158 -42.89 15.69 -22.79
C ASN A 158 -43.67 15.10 -21.60
N GLN A 159 -43.33 13.87 -21.24
CA GLN A 159 -43.87 13.20 -20.04
C GLN A 159 -43.25 13.81 -18.78
N ASN A 160 -43.95 14.74 -18.14
CA ASN A 160 -43.51 15.30 -16.87
C ASN A 160 -44.02 14.44 -15.70
N ARG A 161 -43.12 13.79 -14.96
CA ARG A 161 -43.45 12.79 -13.91
C ARG A 161 -44.36 13.32 -12.79
N ALA A 162 -44.40 14.63 -12.59
CA ALA A 162 -45.20 15.30 -11.57
C ALA A 162 -46.71 15.31 -11.88
N THR A 163 -47.14 15.03 -13.13
CA THR A 163 -48.55 15.02 -13.52
C THR A 163 -49.36 13.88 -12.90
N LEU A 164 -48.71 12.81 -12.41
CA LEU A 164 -49.35 11.74 -11.64
C LEU A 164 -50.02 12.24 -10.35
N PHE A 165 -49.49 13.31 -9.77
CA PHE A 165 -49.89 13.80 -8.45
C PHE A 165 -50.62 15.15 -8.51
N GLN A 166 -50.91 15.66 -9.71
CA GLN A 166 -51.70 16.88 -9.87
C GLN A 166 -53.16 16.60 -9.51
N THR A 167 -53.62 17.19 -8.41
CA THR A 167 -55.01 17.11 -7.93
C THR A 167 -55.83 18.25 -8.50
N GLU A 168 -55.84 18.42 -9.83
CA GLU A 168 -56.80 19.31 -10.46
C GLU A 168 -58.03 18.49 -10.82
N GLU A 169 -59.14 18.74 -10.12
CA GLU A 169 -60.43 18.20 -10.50
C GLU A 169 -60.76 18.68 -11.91
N LYS A 170 -60.96 17.74 -12.85
CA LYS A 170 -61.44 18.06 -14.20
C LYS A 170 -62.92 18.46 -14.15
N CYS A 171 -63.21 19.63 -13.57
CA CYS A 171 -64.56 20.17 -13.44
C CYS A 171 -64.98 21.01 -14.68
N PHE A 172 -64.43 20.69 -15.86
CA PHE A 172 -64.73 21.43 -17.10
C PHE A 172 -65.84 20.80 -17.97
N LEU A 173 -66.26 19.57 -17.69
CA LEU A 173 -67.31 18.92 -18.50
C LEU A 173 -68.74 19.17 -18.01
N ILE A 174 -68.95 19.63 -16.77
CA ILE A 174 -70.30 19.90 -16.25
C ILE A 174 -70.82 21.29 -16.68
N ARG A 175 -69.92 22.27 -16.88
CA ARG A 175 -70.32 23.65 -17.22
C ARG A 175 -70.84 23.81 -18.65
N HIS A 176 -70.44 22.93 -19.59
CA HIS A 176 -70.92 23.01 -20.97
C HIS A 176 -72.33 22.43 -21.14
N GLU A 177 -72.73 21.44 -20.34
CA GLU A 177 -74.10 20.90 -20.35
C GLU A 177 -75.12 21.86 -19.70
N GLN A 178 -74.75 22.55 -18.63
CA GLN A 178 -75.65 23.54 -18.00
C GLN A 178 -75.90 24.75 -18.90
N ARG A 179 -74.86 25.25 -19.59
CA ARG A 179 -74.99 26.39 -20.53
C ARG A 179 -75.79 26.04 -21.80
N SER A 180 -75.90 24.75 -22.12
CA SER A 180 -76.70 24.25 -23.25
C SER A 180 -78.18 24.11 -22.89
N ARG A 181 -78.51 23.77 -21.63
CA ARG A 181 -79.90 23.73 -21.14
C ARG A 181 -80.48 25.12 -20.91
N ASP A 182 -79.69 26.08 -20.41
CA ASP A 182 -80.16 27.45 -20.18
C ASP A 182 -80.47 28.22 -21.48
N ARG A 183 -79.93 27.79 -22.64
CA ARG A 183 -80.24 28.38 -23.95
C ARG A 183 -81.49 27.79 -24.62
N GLN A 184 -82.02 26.66 -24.14
CA GLN A 184 -83.23 26.03 -24.69
C GLN A 184 -84.52 26.38 -23.93
N GLY A 185 -84.44 27.16 -22.85
CA GLY A 185 -85.60 27.57 -22.04
C GLY A 185 -86.06 29.03 -22.20
N SER A 186 -85.60 29.75 -23.24
CA SER A 186 -85.95 31.18 -23.44
C SER A 186 -86.23 31.55 -24.90
N GLN A 187 -86.95 30.68 -25.62
CA GLN A 187 -87.75 31.03 -26.79
C GLN A 187 -89.09 30.29 -26.74
#